data_AF-A0A669BPL6-F1
#
_entry.id   AF-A0A669BPL6-F1
#
_cell.length_a   1.000
_cell.length_b   1.000
_cell.length_c   1.000
_cell.angle_alpha   90.00
_cell.angle_beta   90.00
_cell.angle_gamma   90.00
#
_symmetry.space_group_name_H-M   'P 1'
#
loop_
_entity.id
_entity.type
_entity.pdbx_description
1 polymer ?
#
loop_
_entity_poly.entity_id
_entity_poly.type
_entity_poly.pdbx_seq_one_letter_code
_entity_poly.pdbx_strand_id
1 'polypeptide(L)'
;SLTALLHVCENDRTGAFLLADKLCSPSCLSTIQKADWSRVGHVILEALKEISAESWKKRMVCVVWLKLLCREAEENVELAWRENPFFSLQNSLPKVSRVVLLELVKSAAAAGVFASFLLRLPHAQICAELERLVEHVRSDPVGEDDIRLLLEVWWELWKGRCLQDVIQTKSLS
;
A
#
# COMPACT_ATOMS: atom_id res chain seq x y z
N SER A 1 -10.68 -11.35 0.77
CA SER A 1 -9.91 -12.20 1.70
C SER A 1 -8.44 -12.15 1.33
N LEU A 2 -7.55 -12.05 2.33
CA LEU A 2 -6.08 -11.89 2.21
C LEU A 2 -5.46 -12.80 1.13
N THR A 3 -6.00 -14.02 0.96
CA THR A 3 -5.67 -15.00 -0.08
C THR A 3 -5.60 -14.44 -1.50
N ALA A 4 -6.46 -13.48 -1.86
CA ALA A 4 -6.47 -12.89 -3.20
C ALA A 4 -5.34 -11.86 -3.44
N LEU A 5 -4.77 -11.29 -2.38
CA LEU A 5 -3.61 -10.39 -2.48
C LEU A 5 -2.28 -11.17 -2.53
N LEU A 6 -2.28 -12.41 -1.99
CA LEU A 6 -1.11 -13.28 -1.95
C LEU A 6 -0.65 -13.78 -3.33
N HIS A 7 -1.57 -14.04 -4.27
CA HIS A 7 -1.25 -14.54 -5.62
C HIS A 7 -0.52 -13.51 -6.52
N VAL A 8 -0.28 -12.29 -6.06
CA VAL A 8 0.16 -11.17 -6.92
C VAL A 8 1.68 -10.96 -6.94
N CYS A 9 2.44 -11.41 -5.95
CA CYS A 9 3.87 -11.07 -5.87
C CYS A 9 4.79 -12.24 -5.49
N GLU A 10 4.98 -13.20 -6.39
CA GLU A 10 6.12 -14.12 -6.30
C GLU A 10 7.38 -13.50 -6.93
N ASN A 11 8.55 -13.79 -6.35
CA ASN A 11 9.95 -13.50 -6.77
C ASN A 11 10.73 -12.46 -5.95
N ASP A 12 11.64 -12.96 -5.10
CA ASP A 12 12.41 -12.28 -4.04
C ASP A 12 13.60 -11.42 -4.49
N ARG A 13 13.94 -10.41 -3.65
CA ARG A 13 15.30 -9.91 -3.33
C ARG A 13 15.28 -8.94 -2.13
N THR A 14 15.98 -9.27 -1.04
CA THR A 14 15.71 -8.78 0.34
C THR A 14 16.79 -7.85 0.93
N GLY A 15 17.65 -7.23 0.11
CA GLY A 15 18.85 -6.50 0.59
C GLY A 15 18.69 -5.01 0.91
N ALA A 16 17.74 -4.30 0.31
CA ALA A 16 17.71 -2.83 0.32
C ALA A 16 17.00 -2.21 1.55
N PHE A 17 16.11 -2.95 2.22
CA PHE A 17 15.41 -2.44 3.41
C PHE A 17 16.32 -2.21 4.60
N LEU A 18 17.36 -3.04 4.76
CA LEU A 18 18.41 -2.84 5.78
C LEU A 18 19.25 -1.57 5.51
N LEU A 19 19.34 -1.17 4.23
CA LEU A 19 20.04 0.03 3.77
C LEU A 19 19.19 1.29 3.97
N ALA A 20 17.88 1.23 3.67
CA ALA A 20 16.93 2.30 3.94
C ALA A 20 16.78 2.59 5.45
N ASP A 21 16.79 1.55 6.29
CA ASP A 21 16.76 1.67 7.76
C ASP A 21 18.05 2.31 8.30
N LYS A 22 19.21 2.00 7.71
CA LYS A 22 20.49 2.67 8.04
C LYS A 22 20.56 4.13 7.59
N LEU A 23 19.93 4.47 6.46
CA LEU A 23 19.90 5.84 5.94
C LEU A 23 18.91 6.73 6.72
N CYS A 24 17.96 6.14 7.43
CA CYS A 24 17.01 6.81 8.32
C CYS A 24 17.45 6.69 9.80
N SER A 25 18.50 7.38 10.22
CA SER A 25 18.81 7.50 11.67
C SER A 25 17.60 8.05 12.47
N PRO A 26 17.44 7.61 13.72
CA PRO A 26 16.36 6.74 14.19
C PRO A 26 15.01 7.48 14.30
N SER A 27 14.33 7.67 13.17
CA SER A 27 12.92 8.01 13.17
C SER A 27 12.21 6.82 12.55
N CYS A 28 11.54 5.99 13.35
CA CYS A 28 10.83 4.84 12.81
C CYS A 28 9.91 5.31 11.67
N LEU A 29 9.83 4.59 10.55
CA LEU A 29 8.88 4.92 9.47
C LEU A 29 7.42 5.02 9.99
N SER A 30 7.15 4.47 11.17
CA SER A 30 5.89 4.61 11.90
C SER A 30 5.61 6.01 12.46
N THR A 31 6.61 6.86 12.66
CA THR A 31 6.46 8.22 13.23
C THR A 31 6.50 9.33 12.18
N ILE A 32 6.83 9.00 10.93
CA ILE A 32 6.85 9.96 9.82
C ILE A 32 5.50 10.64 9.70
N GLN A 33 5.52 11.97 9.77
CA GLN A 33 4.36 12.80 9.47
C GLN A 33 4.31 13.14 7.99
N LYS A 34 3.14 13.56 7.52
CA LYS A 34 2.91 13.95 6.13
C LYS A 34 3.90 15.04 5.68
N ALA A 35 4.11 16.05 6.53
CA ALA A 35 5.04 17.15 6.29
C ALA A 35 6.51 16.70 6.10
N ASP A 36 6.92 15.61 6.76
CA ASP A 36 8.29 15.10 6.68
C ASP A 36 8.57 14.41 5.34
N TRP A 37 7.53 14.03 4.59
CA TRP A 37 7.67 13.21 3.39
C TRP A 37 8.56 13.85 2.32
N SER A 38 8.52 15.17 2.16
CA SER A 38 9.39 15.90 1.23
C SER A 38 10.89 15.63 1.46
N ARG A 39 11.29 15.36 2.71
CA ARG A 39 12.68 15.14 3.11
C ARG A 39 13.11 13.68 2.96
N VAL A 40 12.21 12.73 3.22
CA VAL A 40 12.55 11.30 3.31
C VAL A 40 12.02 10.46 2.14
N GLY A 41 11.02 10.96 1.42
CA GLY A 41 10.29 10.21 0.39
C GLY A 41 11.17 9.78 -0.78
N HIS A 42 12.11 10.62 -1.22
CA HIS A 42 13.02 10.27 -2.32
C HIS A 42 13.94 9.10 -1.96
N VAL A 43 14.51 9.09 -0.74
CA VAL A 43 15.36 8.00 -0.23
C VAL A 43 14.58 6.69 -0.19
N ILE A 44 13.33 6.74 0.29
CA ILE A 44 12.44 5.58 0.31
C ILE A 44 12.17 5.10 -1.11
N LEU A 45 11.77 5.97 -2.03
CA LEU A 45 11.44 5.59 -3.40
C LEU A 45 12.65 5.01 -4.17
N GLU A 46 13.84 5.56 -3.98
CA GLU A 46 15.07 5.05 -4.59
C GLU A 46 15.41 3.66 -4.07
N ALA A 47 15.41 3.47 -2.74
CA ALA A 47 15.63 2.16 -2.13
C ALA A 47 14.60 1.12 -2.61
N LEU A 48 13.33 1.52 -2.83
CA LEU A 48 12.29 0.63 -3.31
C LEU A 48 12.42 0.26 -4.80
N LYS A 49 12.91 1.18 -5.64
CA LYS A 49 13.18 0.91 -7.06
C LYS A 49 14.30 -0.11 -7.26
N GLU A 50 15.30 -0.11 -6.39
CA GLU A 50 16.41 -1.08 -6.46
C GLU A 50 15.97 -2.53 -6.19
N ILE A 51 14.83 -2.72 -5.52
CA ILE A 51 14.33 -4.05 -5.10
C ILE A 51 13.71 -4.82 -6.27
N SER A 52 13.19 -4.15 -7.30
CA SER A 52 12.46 -4.82 -8.38
C SER A 52 12.42 -3.99 -9.68
N ALA A 53 12.96 -4.56 -10.75
CA ALA A 53 13.02 -3.90 -12.07
C ALA A 53 11.66 -3.84 -12.79
N GLU A 54 10.71 -4.70 -12.43
CA GLU A 54 9.41 -4.80 -13.10
C GLU A 54 8.29 -4.93 -12.06
N SER A 55 7.32 -4.00 -12.08
CA SER A 55 6.14 -3.94 -11.19
C SER A 55 6.38 -3.67 -9.69
N TRP A 56 7.54 -3.11 -9.29
CA TRP A 56 7.87 -2.82 -7.88
C TRP A 56 6.77 -2.06 -7.12
N LYS A 57 6.06 -1.13 -7.78
CA LYS A 57 4.94 -0.37 -7.18
C LYS A 57 3.85 -1.30 -6.64
N LYS A 58 3.44 -2.29 -7.45
CA LYS A 58 2.39 -3.25 -7.09
C LYS A 58 2.81 -4.07 -5.88
N ARG A 59 4.04 -4.59 -5.91
CA ARG A 59 4.60 -5.39 -4.82
C ARG A 59 4.74 -4.58 -3.54
N MET A 60 5.35 -3.40 -3.61
CA MET A 60 5.63 -2.60 -2.41
C MET A 60 4.37 -2.05 -1.77
N VAL A 61 3.41 -1.54 -2.56
CA VAL A 61 2.11 -1.11 -2.04
C VAL A 61 1.40 -2.29 -1.37
N CYS A 62 1.44 -3.49 -1.98
CA CYS A 62 0.82 -4.69 -1.41
C CYS A 62 1.46 -5.07 -0.07
N VAL A 63 2.79 -5.16 -0.02
CA VAL A 63 3.53 -5.60 1.19
C VAL A 63 3.34 -4.62 2.34
N VAL A 64 3.49 -3.31 2.09
CA VAL A 64 3.32 -2.27 3.12
C VAL A 64 1.89 -2.26 3.65
N TRP A 65 0.91 -2.38 2.76
CA TRP A 65 -0.49 -2.37 3.15
C TRP A 65 -0.90 -3.63 3.91
N LEU A 66 -0.50 -4.82 3.45
CA LEU A 66 -0.73 -6.07 4.17
C LEU A 66 -0.09 -6.02 5.57
N LYS A 67 1.13 -5.47 5.70
CA LYS A 67 1.77 -5.30 7.01
C LYS A 67 0.93 -4.44 7.96
N LEU A 68 0.28 -3.39 7.46
CA LEU A 68 -0.60 -2.53 8.26
C LEU A 68 -1.89 -3.27 8.64
N LEU A 69 -2.50 -4.00 7.70
CA LEU A 69 -3.73 -4.76 7.94
C LEU A 69 -3.52 -5.90 8.96
N CYS A 70 -2.44 -6.69 8.83
CA CYS A 70 -2.12 -7.76 9.78
C CYS A 70 -1.89 -7.21 11.20
N ARG A 71 -1.30 -6.01 11.31
CA ARG A 71 -1.12 -5.33 12.60
C ARG A 71 -2.45 -4.88 13.21
N GLU A 72 -3.36 -4.33 12.40
CA GLU A 72 -4.68 -3.88 12.84
C GLU A 72 -5.59 -5.05 13.22
N ALA A 73 -5.42 -6.21 12.57
CA ALA A 73 -6.18 -7.43 12.84
C ALA A 73 -5.67 -8.24 14.04
N GLU A 74 -4.61 -7.79 14.73
CA GLU A 74 -3.93 -8.51 15.81
C GLU A 74 -3.64 -9.98 15.47
N GLU A 75 -3.29 -10.26 14.20
CA GLU A 75 -3.14 -11.63 13.73
C GLU A 75 -2.06 -12.38 14.52
N ASN A 76 -2.39 -13.62 14.90
CA ASN A 76 -1.45 -14.49 15.58
C ASN A 76 -0.22 -14.73 14.68
N VAL A 77 0.96 -14.35 15.18
CA VAL A 77 2.24 -14.48 14.49
C VAL A 77 2.48 -15.91 13.99
N GLU A 78 2.08 -16.93 14.76
CA GLU A 78 2.16 -18.37 14.42
C GLU A 78 1.35 -18.75 13.17
N LEU A 79 0.22 -18.08 12.97
CA LEU A 79 -0.69 -18.36 11.86
C LEU A 79 -0.29 -17.53 10.64
N ALA A 80 0.12 -16.27 10.87
CA ALA A 80 0.63 -15.38 9.85
C ALA A 80 1.89 -15.93 9.16
N TRP A 81 2.86 -16.52 9.87
CA TRP A 81 4.06 -17.06 9.20
C TRP A 81 3.80 -18.27 8.32
N ARG A 82 2.80 -19.10 8.65
CA ARG A 82 2.45 -20.31 7.88
C ARG A 82 1.65 -19.99 6.63
N GLU A 83 0.81 -18.95 6.68
CA GLU A 83 -0.16 -18.66 5.61
C GLU A 83 0.22 -17.45 4.74
N ASN A 84 1.17 -16.62 5.17
CA ASN A 84 1.56 -15.40 4.48
C ASN A 84 2.90 -15.55 3.74
N PRO A 85 2.93 -15.69 2.41
CA PRO A 85 4.17 -15.74 1.62
C PRO A 85 4.98 -14.44 1.68
N PHE A 86 4.40 -13.33 2.16
CA PHE A 86 5.12 -12.08 2.42
C PHE A 86 5.67 -11.98 3.83
N PHE A 87 5.48 -12.97 4.70
CA PHE A 87 5.86 -12.88 6.11
C PHE A 87 7.33 -12.45 6.29
N SER A 88 8.28 -13.08 5.59
CA SER A 88 9.70 -12.71 5.70
C SER A 88 9.98 -11.29 5.21
N LEU A 89 9.30 -10.84 4.15
CA LEU A 89 9.45 -9.49 3.63
C LEU A 89 8.78 -8.46 4.54
N GLN A 90 7.58 -8.74 5.07
CA GLN A 90 6.88 -7.88 6.02
C GLN A 90 7.67 -7.72 7.32
N ASN A 91 8.26 -8.81 7.83
CA ASN A 91 9.07 -8.76 9.05
C ASN A 91 10.43 -8.09 8.86
N SER A 92 10.98 -8.08 7.64
CA SER A 92 12.20 -7.31 7.34
C SER A 92 11.94 -5.83 7.15
N LEU A 93 10.70 -5.41 6.87
CA LEU A 93 10.33 -3.99 6.91
C LEU A 93 10.46 -3.45 8.35
N PRO A 94 10.89 -2.20 8.56
CA PRO A 94 10.70 -1.53 9.85
C PRO A 94 9.20 -1.34 10.14
N LYS A 95 8.87 -0.83 11.33
CA LYS A 95 7.48 -0.41 11.63
C LYS A 95 7.12 0.75 10.70
N VAL A 96 6.02 0.62 9.97
CA VAL A 96 5.51 1.61 8.99
C VAL A 96 4.18 2.20 9.46
N SER A 97 3.88 3.43 9.02
CA SER A 97 2.60 4.11 9.29
C SER A 97 1.69 4.13 8.06
N ARG A 98 0.41 4.46 8.29
CA ARG A 98 -0.55 4.71 7.21
C ARG A 98 -0.13 5.87 6.30
N VAL A 99 0.48 6.90 6.90
CA VAL A 99 1.01 8.06 6.18
C VAL A 99 2.04 7.61 5.14
N VAL A 100 2.97 6.74 5.52
CA VAL A 100 3.97 6.20 4.59
C VAL A 100 3.33 5.43 3.43
N LEU A 101 2.28 4.63 3.69
CA LEU A 101 1.56 3.94 2.62
C LEU A 101 0.94 4.93 1.61
N LEU A 102 0.21 5.93 2.10
CA LEU A 102 -0.52 6.87 1.24
C LEU A 102 0.42 7.81 0.48
N GLU A 103 1.46 8.30 1.15
CA GLU A 103 2.50 9.10 0.52
C GLU A 103 3.33 8.31 -0.51
N LEU A 104 3.56 7.01 -0.25
CA LEU A 104 4.17 6.10 -1.23
C LEU A 104 3.28 5.94 -2.46
N VAL A 105 1.98 5.70 -2.28
CA VAL A 105 1.02 5.57 -3.39
C VAL A 105 0.98 6.84 -4.21
N LYS A 106 0.94 8.01 -3.55
CA LYS A 106 0.99 9.33 -4.20
C LYS A 106 2.25 9.49 -5.04
N SER A 107 3.40 9.36 -4.40
CA SER A 107 4.70 9.69 -5.01
C SER A 107 5.12 8.68 -6.08
N ALA A 108 4.63 7.44 -5.99
CA ALA A 108 4.83 6.43 -7.01
C ALA A 108 3.79 6.50 -8.14
N ALA A 109 2.82 7.41 -8.11
CA ALA A 109 1.68 7.44 -9.03
C ALA A 109 1.02 6.06 -9.15
N ALA A 110 0.71 5.45 -8.00
CA ALA A 110 0.24 4.07 -7.87
C ALA A 110 -1.25 3.99 -7.49
N ALA A 111 -2.04 5.02 -7.78
CA ALA A 111 -3.47 5.08 -7.47
C ALA A 111 -4.25 3.87 -8.04
N GLY A 112 -3.99 3.49 -9.29
CA GLY A 112 -4.64 2.32 -9.91
C GLY A 112 -4.28 0.99 -9.24
N VAL A 113 -3.03 0.84 -8.78
CA VAL A 113 -2.62 -0.33 -7.99
C VAL A 113 -3.39 -0.37 -6.68
N PHE A 114 -3.41 0.76 -5.94
CA PHE A 114 -4.10 0.87 -4.66
C PHE A 114 -5.60 0.60 -4.79
N ALA A 115 -6.26 1.19 -5.78
CA ALA A 115 -7.68 0.94 -6.08
C ALA A 115 -7.94 -0.53 -6.45
N SER A 116 -7.05 -1.17 -7.23
CA SER A 116 -7.19 -2.60 -7.59
C SER A 116 -7.12 -3.54 -6.40
N PHE A 117 -6.44 -3.13 -5.33
CA PHE A 117 -6.36 -3.86 -4.07
C PHE A 117 -7.56 -3.54 -3.17
N LEU A 118 -8.02 -2.28 -3.11
CA LEU A 118 -9.25 -1.89 -2.41
C LEU A 118 -10.44 -2.75 -2.87
N LEU A 119 -10.60 -2.94 -4.19
CA LEU A 119 -11.68 -3.75 -4.76
C LEU A 119 -11.65 -5.25 -4.37
N ARG A 120 -10.59 -5.73 -3.72
CA ARG A 120 -10.48 -7.12 -3.21
C ARG A 120 -10.89 -7.24 -1.74
N LEU A 121 -11.18 -6.13 -1.08
CA LEU A 121 -11.57 -6.09 0.32
C LEU A 121 -13.09 -6.15 0.48
N PRO A 122 -13.60 -6.63 1.63
CA PRO A 122 -15.00 -6.47 1.99
C PRO A 122 -15.41 -4.99 2.03
N HIS A 123 -16.67 -4.69 1.69
CA HIS A 123 -17.18 -3.31 1.59
C HIS A 123 -16.87 -2.45 2.83
N ALA A 124 -17.05 -2.98 4.04
CA ALA A 124 -16.76 -2.26 5.28
C ALA A 124 -15.28 -1.83 5.39
N GLN A 125 -14.35 -2.69 4.94
CA GLN A 125 -12.93 -2.36 4.91
C GLN A 125 -12.63 -1.33 3.82
N ILE A 126 -13.28 -1.40 2.66
CA ILE A 126 -13.14 -0.37 1.62
C ILE A 126 -13.53 1.01 2.17
N CYS A 127 -14.65 1.11 2.88
CA CYS A 127 -15.07 2.37 3.49
C CYS A 127 -14.03 2.91 4.48
N ALA A 128 -13.56 2.07 5.41
CA ALA A 128 -12.55 2.47 6.39
C ALA A 128 -11.24 2.94 5.74
N GLU A 129 -10.82 2.29 4.66
CA GLU A 129 -9.63 2.70 3.90
C GLU A 129 -9.81 4.03 3.18
N LEU A 130 -11.00 4.28 2.63
CA LEU A 130 -11.33 5.55 1.98
C LEU A 130 -11.46 6.69 2.99
N GLU A 131 -12.02 6.45 4.17
CA GLU A 131 -12.05 7.43 5.26
C GLU A 131 -10.64 7.87 5.65
N ARG A 132 -9.72 6.91 5.85
CA ARG A 132 -8.30 7.21 6.14
C ARG A 132 -7.61 7.97 5.01
N LEU A 133 -7.93 7.67 3.75
CA LEU A 133 -7.43 8.44 2.61
C LEU A 133 -7.92 9.89 2.67
N VAL A 134 -9.22 10.11 2.94
CA VAL A 134 -9.79 11.45 3.08
C VAL A 134 -9.17 12.21 4.25
N GLU A 135 -8.99 11.56 5.40
CA GLU A 135 -8.28 12.14 6.56
C GLU A 135 -6.86 12.56 6.20
N HIS A 136 -6.12 11.72 5.47
CA HIS A 136 -4.77 12.01 5.04
C HIS A 136 -4.71 13.18 4.03
N VAL A 137 -5.64 13.23 3.08
CA VAL A 137 -5.75 14.34 2.11
C VAL A 137 -6.04 15.66 2.83
N ARG A 138 -6.88 15.62 3.88
CA ARG A 138 -7.22 16.80 4.70
C ARG A 138 -6.13 17.18 5.70
N SER A 139 -5.16 16.31 5.95
CA SER A 139 -4.06 16.57 6.87
C SER A 139 -3.05 17.53 6.25
N ASP A 140 -2.50 18.42 7.07
CA ASP A 140 -1.50 19.39 6.66
C ASP A 140 -0.14 18.73 6.36
N PRO A 141 0.59 19.16 5.31
CA PRO A 141 0.19 20.14 4.30
C PRO A 141 -0.78 19.53 3.27
N VAL A 142 -1.80 20.28 2.87
CA VAL A 142 -2.71 19.88 1.78
C VAL A 142 -2.13 20.40 0.46
N GLY A 143 -1.74 19.48 -0.42
CA GLY A 143 -1.22 19.81 -1.76
C GLY A 143 -2.16 19.41 -2.89
N GLU A 144 -1.96 20.00 -4.08
CA GLU A 144 -2.71 19.61 -5.29
C GLU A 144 -2.59 18.11 -5.60
N ASP A 145 -1.41 17.52 -5.34
CA ASP A 145 -1.17 16.10 -5.56
C ASP A 145 -1.99 15.19 -4.63
N ASP A 146 -2.40 15.66 -3.45
CA ASP A 146 -3.29 14.91 -2.55
C ASP A 146 -4.71 14.84 -3.13
N ILE A 147 -5.20 15.97 -3.64
CA ILE A 147 -6.50 16.05 -4.31
C ILE A 147 -6.47 15.19 -5.57
N ARG A 148 -5.39 15.26 -6.35
CA ARG A 148 -5.20 14.41 -7.53
C ARG A 148 -5.25 12.93 -7.17
N LEU A 149 -4.52 12.51 -6.14
CA LEU A 149 -4.54 11.13 -5.66
C LEU A 149 -5.97 10.68 -5.32
N LEU A 150 -6.72 11.50 -4.58
CA LEU A 150 -8.09 11.17 -4.20
C LEU A 150 -8.98 10.96 -5.44
N LEU A 151 -8.90 11.88 -6.40
CA LEU A 151 -9.68 11.81 -7.64
C LEU A 151 -9.29 10.60 -8.50
N GLU A 152 -8.00 10.31 -8.61
CA GLU A 152 -7.51 9.13 -9.33
C GLU A 152 -8.00 7.83 -8.66
N VAL A 153 -7.88 7.71 -7.34
CA VAL A 153 -8.37 6.52 -6.63
C VAL A 153 -9.89 6.35 -6.82
N TRP A 154 -10.64 7.44 -6.70
CA TRP A 154 -12.10 7.41 -6.91
C TRP A 154 -12.45 6.98 -8.34
N TRP A 155 -11.75 7.53 -9.34
CA TRP A 155 -11.93 7.19 -10.75
C TRP A 155 -11.63 5.70 -11.03
N GLU A 156 -10.54 5.18 -10.49
CA GLU A 156 -10.15 3.78 -10.65
C GLU A 156 -11.15 2.82 -9.98
N LEU A 157 -11.70 3.18 -8.81
CA LEU A 157 -12.75 2.42 -8.16
C LEU A 157 -14.05 2.41 -8.96
N TRP A 158 -14.43 3.57 -9.53
CA TRP A 158 -15.60 3.67 -10.40
C TRP A 158 -15.46 2.76 -11.62
N LYS A 159 -14.33 2.84 -12.34
CA LYS A 159 -14.03 1.97 -13.47
C LYS A 159 -14.08 0.49 -13.11
N GLY A 160 -13.47 0.11 -11.99
CA GLY A 160 -13.44 -1.28 -11.54
C GLY A 160 -14.81 -1.87 -11.24
N ARG A 161 -15.72 -1.08 -10.65
CA ARG A 161 -17.11 -1.51 -10.40
C ARG A 161 -17.92 -1.64 -11.68
N CYS A 162 -17.84 -0.67 -12.60
CA CYS A 162 -18.50 -0.78 -13.90
C CYS A 162 -18.06 -2.03 -14.67
N LEU A 163 -16.78 -2.42 -14.57
CA LEU A 163 -16.28 -3.61 -15.23
C LEU A 163 -16.82 -4.91 -14.60
N GLN A 164 -16.99 -4.95 -13.28
CA GLN A 164 -17.61 -6.09 -12.58
C GLN A 164 -19.09 -6.26 -12.99
N ASP A 165 -19.85 -5.17 -13.07
CA ASP A 165 -21.27 -5.20 -13.49
C ASP A 165 -21.45 -5.74 -14.93
N VAL A 166 -20.53 -5.37 -15.84
CA VAL A 166 -20.53 -5.85 -17.24
C VAL A 166 -20.17 -7.34 -17.33
N ILE A 167 -19.28 -7.85 -16.47
CA ILE A 167 -18.94 -9.27 -16.44
C ILE A 167 -20.11 -10.08 -15.87
N GLN A 168 -20.77 -9.56 -14.83
CA GLN A 168 -21.90 -10.23 -14.18
C GLN A 168 -23.11 -10.33 -15.10
N THR A 169 -23.38 -9.30 -15.91
CA THR A 169 -24.45 -9.32 -16.93
C THR A 169 -24.17 -10.28 -18.09
N LYS A 170 -22.90 -10.46 -18.49
CA LYS A 170 -22.51 -11.44 -19.53
C LYS A 170 -22.47 -12.90 -19.05
N SER A 171 -22.34 -13.14 -17.74
CA SER A 171 -22.39 -14.49 -17.16
C SER A 171 -23.82 -15.01 -16.99
N LEU A 172 -24.82 -14.16 -17.16
CA LEU A 172 -26.25 -14.46 -17.01
C LEU A 172 -26.99 -14.47 -18.36
N SER A 173 -26.28 -14.29 -19.47
CA SER A 173 -26.76 -14.35 -20.87
C SER A 173 -26.13 -15.53 -21.59
#